data_AF-A0A8H4TGS9-F1
#
_entry.id   AF-A0A8H4TGS9-F1
#
_cell.length_a   1.000
_cell.length_b   1.000
_cell.length_c   1.000
_cell.angle_alpha   90.00
_cell.angle_beta   90.00
_cell.angle_gamma   90.00
#
_symmetry.space_group_name_H-M   'P 1'
#
loop_
_entity.id
_entity.type
_entity.pdbx_description
1 polymer ?
#
loop_
_entity_poly.entity_id
_entity_poly.type
_entity_poly.pdbx_seq_one_letter_code
_entity_poly.pdbx_strand_id
1 'polypeptide(L)'
;MSRHHPDLVMCRKQAGIAIGRLCDKCDGKCPVCDSYVRPTTLVRICDECSFGNYQNKCVVCGGEGISDAFYCFECTRLEKDRDGCPKIINLGSSRTDVSNLYADLLDLIMLTLLLFSVILPKENESYNAILAESWPGLALDWGIMWIEANL
;
A
#
# COMPACT_ATOMS: atom_id res chain seq x y z
N MET A 1 -15.98 -21.71 1.97
CA MET A 1 -14.62 -21.19 2.19
C MET A 1 -14.58 -19.73 1.74
N SER A 2 -14.03 -18.84 2.56
CA SER A 2 -13.63 -17.51 2.12
C SER A 2 -12.57 -17.66 1.02
N ARG A 3 -12.72 -16.96 -0.12
CA ARG A 3 -11.76 -17.01 -1.24
C ARG A 3 -10.49 -16.17 -1.01
N HIS A 4 -10.33 -15.61 0.19
CA HIS A 4 -9.08 -14.96 0.58
C HIS A 4 -7.92 -15.95 0.53
N HIS A 5 -6.70 -15.45 0.27
CA HIS A 5 -5.49 -16.24 0.40
C HIS A 5 -5.52 -16.96 1.77
N PRO A 6 -5.21 -18.27 1.84
CA PRO A 6 -5.29 -19.03 3.08
C PRO A 6 -4.40 -18.46 4.19
N ASP A 7 -3.44 -17.61 3.84
CA ASP A 7 -2.55 -16.96 4.77
C ASP A 7 -3.16 -15.74 5.46
N LEU A 8 -4.29 -15.16 5.02
CA LEU A 8 -4.85 -13.98 5.68
C LEU A 8 -5.55 -14.40 6.99
N VAL A 9 -4.98 -13.97 8.10
CA VAL A 9 -5.45 -14.17 9.47
C VAL A 9 -6.32 -12.98 9.87
N MET A 10 -7.56 -13.28 10.25
CA MET A 10 -8.51 -12.32 10.79
C MET A 10 -8.31 -12.16 12.29
N CYS A 11 -8.59 -10.97 12.82
CA CYS A 11 -8.46 -10.63 14.23
C CYS A 11 -9.35 -11.48 15.14
N ARG A 12 -10.64 -11.66 14.79
CA ARG A 12 -11.65 -12.44 15.55
C ARG A 12 -11.83 -12.04 17.03
N LYS A 13 -11.37 -10.86 17.42
CA LYS A 13 -11.67 -10.28 18.75
C LYS A 13 -13.13 -9.85 18.84
N GLN A 14 -13.62 -9.64 20.05
CA GLN A 14 -14.97 -9.13 20.30
C GLN A 14 -15.19 -7.82 19.53
N ALA A 15 -16.27 -7.77 18.74
CA ALA A 15 -16.61 -6.58 17.97
C ALA A 15 -17.07 -5.46 18.91
N GLY A 16 -16.56 -4.25 18.68
CA GLY A 16 -16.91 -3.05 19.43
C GLY A 16 -17.97 -2.22 18.73
N ILE A 17 -17.99 -0.93 19.04
CA ILE A 17 -18.96 0.03 18.46
C ILE A 17 -18.44 0.60 17.14
N ALA A 18 -17.13 0.60 16.94
CA ALA A 18 -16.49 1.17 15.77
C ALA A 18 -16.90 0.49 14.46
N ILE A 19 -17.12 1.30 13.44
CA ILE A 19 -17.54 0.86 12.11
C ILE A 19 -16.28 0.56 11.28
N GLY A 20 -16.28 -0.59 10.62
CA GLY A 20 -15.22 -0.95 9.68
C GLY A 20 -15.32 -0.13 8.40
N ARG A 21 -14.18 0.30 7.86
CA ARG A 21 -14.11 1.03 6.58
C ARG A 21 -13.39 0.23 5.50
N LEU A 22 -13.63 0.56 4.24
CA LEU A 22 -12.99 0.02 3.04
C LEU A 22 -12.32 1.14 2.25
N CYS A 23 -11.22 0.82 1.56
CA CYS A 23 -10.60 1.73 0.61
C CYS A 23 -11.26 1.62 -0.76
N ASP A 24 -10.98 2.55 -1.69
CA ASP A 24 -11.54 2.56 -3.05
C ASP A 24 -11.35 1.23 -3.79
N LYS A 25 -10.20 0.56 -3.59
CA LYS A 25 -9.89 -0.72 -4.26
C LYS A 25 -10.72 -1.90 -3.73
N CYS A 26 -11.22 -1.79 -2.50
CA CYS A 26 -11.96 -2.83 -1.81
C CYS A 26 -13.41 -2.44 -1.56
N ASP A 27 -13.87 -1.34 -2.14
CA ASP A 27 -15.21 -0.81 -1.90
C ASP A 27 -16.29 -1.83 -2.31
N GLY A 28 -17.34 -1.92 -1.51
CA GLY A 28 -18.43 -2.87 -1.69
C GLY A 28 -18.10 -4.35 -1.48
N LYS A 29 -16.84 -4.71 -1.15
CA LYS A 29 -16.48 -6.11 -0.85
C LYS A 29 -16.93 -6.54 0.54
N CYS A 30 -17.52 -7.73 0.63
CA CYS A 30 -17.74 -8.40 1.89
C CYS A 30 -16.39 -8.87 2.51
N PRO A 31 -16.04 -8.49 3.76
CA PRO A 31 -14.77 -8.86 4.39
C PRO A 31 -14.54 -10.36 4.63
N VAL A 32 -15.57 -11.19 4.45
CA VAL A 32 -15.51 -12.63 4.74
C VAL A 32 -15.44 -13.46 3.45
N CYS A 33 -16.16 -13.06 2.40
CA CYS A 33 -16.28 -13.85 1.18
C CYS A 33 -15.80 -13.14 -0.08
N ASP A 34 -15.33 -11.89 0.02
CA ASP A 34 -14.92 -11.03 -1.10
C ASP A 34 -16.01 -10.77 -2.16
N SER A 35 -17.26 -11.17 -1.91
CA SER A 35 -18.37 -10.92 -2.85
C SER A 35 -18.84 -9.47 -2.77
N TYR A 36 -19.34 -8.95 -3.89
CA TYR A 36 -19.89 -7.60 -4.03
C TYR A 36 -21.43 -7.56 -3.94
N VAL A 37 -22.07 -8.67 -3.56
CA VAL A 37 -23.51 -8.86 -3.76
C VAL A 37 -24.28 -8.59 -2.47
N ARG A 38 -25.34 -7.75 -2.57
CA ARG A 38 -26.37 -7.52 -1.55
C ARG A 38 -25.80 -7.24 -0.14
N PRO A 39 -25.22 -6.05 0.10
CA PRO A 39 -24.81 -5.64 1.44
C PRO A 39 -26.04 -5.51 2.36
N THR A 40 -25.97 -6.09 3.56
CA THR A 40 -27.11 -6.15 4.49
C THR A 40 -26.78 -5.62 5.88
N THR A 41 -25.66 -6.07 6.46
CA THR A 41 -25.29 -5.68 7.83
C THR A 41 -24.00 -4.89 7.84
N LEU A 42 -23.97 -3.82 8.63
CA LEU A 42 -22.78 -2.99 8.83
C LEU A 42 -21.70 -3.78 9.59
N VAL A 43 -20.46 -3.67 9.14
CA VAL A 43 -19.32 -4.33 9.76
C VAL A 43 -18.86 -3.55 10.98
N ARG A 44 -18.62 -4.28 12.08
CA ARG A 44 -18.07 -3.74 13.33
C ARG A 44 -16.69 -4.29 13.60
N ILE A 45 -15.78 -3.43 14.05
CA ILE A 45 -14.41 -3.77 14.40
C ILE A 45 -14.22 -3.73 15.92
N CYS A 46 -13.24 -4.47 16.43
CA CYS A 46 -12.87 -4.40 17.84
C CYS A 46 -12.21 -3.06 18.18
N ASP A 47 -12.25 -2.69 19.47
CA ASP A 47 -11.74 -1.40 19.94
C ASP A 47 -10.23 -1.25 19.72
N GLU A 48 -9.48 -2.35 19.81
CA GLU A 48 -8.04 -2.36 19.52
C GLU A 48 -7.73 -2.06 18.05
N CYS A 49 -8.49 -2.62 17.10
CA CYS A 49 -8.32 -2.35 15.68
C CYS A 49 -8.82 -0.96 15.27
N SER A 50 -9.58 -0.31 16.15
CA SER A 50 -10.07 1.06 16.01
C SER A 50 -9.21 2.07 16.78
N PHE A 51 -8.04 1.67 17.30
CA PHE A 51 -7.18 2.54 18.08
C PHE A 51 -5.92 2.97 17.30
N GLY A 52 -5.51 4.23 17.51
CA GLY A 52 -4.26 4.77 16.96
C GLY A 52 -4.19 4.76 15.43
N ASN A 53 -3.05 4.32 14.89
CA ASN A 53 -2.76 4.34 13.44
C ASN A 53 -3.65 3.40 12.60
N TYR A 54 -4.39 2.49 13.23
CA TYR A 54 -5.32 1.59 12.54
C TYR A 54 -6.71 2.19 12.35
N GLN A 55 -6.96 3.39 12.88
CA GLN A 55 -8.20 4.15 12.67
C GLN A 55 -8.41 4.50 11.22
N ASN A 56 -9.68 4.42 10.78
CA ASN A 56 -10.08 4.70 9.41
C ASN A 56 -9.26 3.94 8.36
N LYS A 57 -8.66 2.80 8.72
CA LYS A 57 -7.96 1.93 7.78
C LYS A 57 -8.89 0.82 7.29
N CYS A 58 -8.73 0.48 6.01
CA CYS A 58 -9.46 -0.56 5.33
C CYS A 58 -9.36 -1.91 6.07
N VAL A 59 -10.50 -2.58 6.31
CA VAL A 59 -10.55 -3.87 7.01
C VAL A 59 -9.86 -5.02 6.25
N VAL A 60 -9.81 -4.96 4.92
CA VAL A 60 -9.21 -6.00 4.06
C VAL A 60 -7.75 -5.70 3.73
N CYS A 61 -7.40 -4.41 3.54
CA CYS A 61 -6.09 -4.05 3.00
C CYS A 61 -5.20 -3.17 3.88
N GLY A 62 -5.71 -2.60 4.97
CA GLY A 62 -4.96 -1.68 5.81
C GLY A 62 -4.65 -0.31 5.17
N GLY A 63 -5.07 -0.07 3.93
CA GLY A 63 -5.00 1.25 3.27
C GLY A 63 -5.98 2.26 3.87
N GLU A 64 -6.04 3.47 3.33
CA GLU A 64 -6.96 4.51 3.80
C GLU A 64 -8.42 4.16 3.46
N GLY A 65 -9.28 4.19 4.48
CA GLY A 65 -10.68 3.79 4.40
C GLY A 65 -11.60 4.99 4.17
N ILE A 66 -12.37 4.92 3.09
CA ILE A 66 -13.22 6.00 2.59
C ILE A 66 -14.69 5.63 2.80
N SER A 67 -15.09 4.42 2.42
CA SER A 67 -16.46 3.92 2.52
C SER A 67 -16.66 3.00 3.73
N ASP A 68 -17.90 2.88 4.20
CA ASP A 68 -18.25 1.94 5.27
C ASP A 68 -18.37 0.51 4.73
N ALA A 69 -17.93 -0.46 5.53
CA ALA A 69 -17.90 -1.87 5.16
C ALA A 69 -19.23 -2.58 5.51
N PHE A 70 -19.66 -3.48 4.63
CA PHE A 70 -20.89 -4.27 4.82
C PHE A 70 -20.63 -5.76 4.62
N TYR A 71 -21.31 -6.59 5.41
CA TYR A 71 -21.44 -8.02 5.15
C TYR A 71 -22.54 -8.27 4.12
N CYS A 72 -22.33 -9.27 3.27
CA CYS A 72 -23.35 -9.71 2.32
C CYS A 72 -24.44 -10.55 3.01
N PHE A 73 -25.62 -10.60 2.39
CA PHE A 73 -26.78 -11.36 2.87
C PHE A 73 -26.47 -12.83 3.16
N GLU A 74 -25.63 -13.47 2.34
CA GLU A 74 -25.24 -14.87 2.55
C GLU A 74 -24.38 -15.05 3.80
N CYS A 75 -23.46 -14.13 4.07
CA CYS A 75 -22.63 -14.16 5.27
C CYS A 75 -23.45 -13.90 6.53
N THR A 76 -24.40 -12.96 6.48
CA THR A 76 -25.34 -12.72 7.59
C THR A 76 -26.23 -13.93 7.85
N ARG A 77 -26.72 -14.59 6.78
CA ARG A 77 -27.56 -15.80 6.91
C ARG A 77 -26.80 -16.98 7.50
N LEU A 78 -25.49 -17.08 7.21
CA LEU A 78 -24.61 -18.09 7.80
C LEU A 78 -24.08 -17.67 9.18
N GLU A 79 -24.57 -16.56 9.74
CA GLU A 79 -24.16 -16.00 11.04
C GLU A 79 -22.67 -15.68 11.17
N LYS A 80 -21.96 -15.53 10.04
CA LYS A 80 -20.52 -15.20 10.03
C LYS A 80 -20.23 -13.78 10.46
N ASP A 81 -21.24 -12.91 10.43
CA ASP A 81 -21.16 -11.56 10.98
C ASP A 81 -21.02 -11.54 12.51
N ARG A 82 -21.22 -12.69 13.18
CA ARG A 82 -21.07 -12.88 14.63
C ARG A 82 -19.74 -13.51 15.06
N ASP A 83 -18.87 -13.88 14.11
CA ASP A 83 -17.57 -14.51 14.40
C ASP A 83 -16.56 -13.56 15.07
N GLY A 84 -16.84 -12.25 15.09
CA GLY A 84 -16.02 -11.21 15.71
C GLY A 84 -15.47 -10.20 14.70
N CYS A 85 -14.36 -9.56 15.05
CA CYS A 85 -13.72 -8.52 14.24
C CYS A 85 -13.12 -9.11 12.95
N PRO A 86 -13.58 -8.69 11.75
CA PRO A 86 -13.10 -9.22 10.47
C PRO A 86 -11.84 -8.51 9.95
N LYS A 87 -11.22 -7.63 10.75
CA LYS A 87 -9.99 -6.92 10.35
C LYS A 87 -8.84 -7.90 10.18
N ILE A 88 -8.15 -7.81 9.06
CA ILE A 88 -7.00 -8.66 8.73
C ILE A 88 -5.77 -8.06 9.40
N ILE A 89 -5.07 -8.86 10.20
CA ILE A 89 -3.91 -8.40 10.99
C ILE A 89 -2.58 -8.60 10.27
N ASN A 90 -2.52 -9.59 9.38
CA ASN A 90 -1.32 -9.89 8.61
C ASN A 90 -1.49 -9.40 7.17
N LEU A 91 -0.83 -8.30 6.88
CA LEU A 91 -0.64 -7.85 5.51
C LEU A 91 0.44 -8.76 4.91
N GLY A 92 0.05 -9.89 4.34
CA GLY A 92 0.99 -10.85 3.72
C GLY A 92 1.80 -10.26 2.56
N SER A 93 2.96 -10.86 2.27
CA SER A 93 3.98 -10.42 1.29
C SER A 93 3.49 -10.16 -0.13
N SER A 94 2.31 -10.62 -0.53
CA SER A 94 1.80 -10.39 -1.90
C SER A 94 1.50 -8.92 -2.22
N ARG A 95 1.44 -8.03 -1.21
CA ARG A 95 1.42 -6.57 -1.43
C ARG A 95 2.79 -5.91 -1.40
N THR A 96 3.79 -6.50 -0.77
CA THR A 96 5.15 -5.93 -0.72
C THR A 96 5.89 -6.09 -2.03
N ASP A 97 5.50 -7.06 -2.88
CA ASP A 97 6.23 -7.32 -4.13
C ASP A 97 5.99 -6.25 -5.20
N VAL A 98 4.82 -5.59 -5.22
CA VAL A 98 4.52 -4.57 -6.25
C VAL A 98 5.13 -3.20 -5.94
N SER A 99 5.30 -2.86 -4.66
CA SER A 99 5.98 -1.62 -4.25
C SER A 99 7.51 -1.72 -4.34
N ASN A 100 8.07 -2.93 -4.20
CA ASN A 100 9.52 -3.12 -4.20
C ASN A 100 10.12 -3.18 -5.61
N LEU A 101 9.34 -3.53 -6.63
CA LEU A 101 9.85 -3.55 -8.01
C LEU A 101 10.32 -2.17 -8.52
N TYR A 102 9.76 -1.06 -8.01
CA TYR A 102 10.23 0.28 -8.37
C TYR A 102 11.46 0.73 -7.58
N ALA A 103 11.57 0.32 -6.31
CA ALA A 103 12.73 0.62 -5.48
C ALA A 103 13.97 -0.13 -5.98
N ASP A 104 13.84 -1.43 -6.29
CA ASP A 104 14.94 -2.24 -6.82
C ASP A 104 15.41 -1.73 -8.20
N LEU A 105 14.50 -1.25 -9.04
CA LEU A 105 14.83 -0.68 -10.36
C LEU A 105 15.55 0.67 -10.23
N LEU A 106 15.12 1.54 -9.31
CA LEU A 106 15.78 2.82 -9.04
C LEU A 106 17.18 2.62 -8.46
N ASP A 107 17.37 1.66 -7.56
CA ASP A 107 18.69 1.32 -7.02
C ASP A 107 19.63 0.78 -8.11
N LEU A 108 19.13 -0.05 -9.04
CA LEU A 108 19.89 -0.52 -10.21
C LEU A 108 20.25 0.62 -11.18
N ILE A 109 19.33 1.56 -11.41
CA ILE A 109 19.57 2.76 -12.22
C ILE A 109 20.63 3.65 -11.56
N MET A 110 20.55 3.87 -10.24
CA MET A 110 21.53 4.68 -9.52
C MET A 110 22.91 4.01 -9.50
N LEU A 111 22.98 2.69 -9.31
CA LEU A 111 24.24 1.95 -9.32
C LEU A 111 24.88 1.94 -10.73
N THR A 112 24.08 1.84 -11.79
CA THR A 112 24.59 1.89 -13.17
C THR A 112 25.05 3.30 -13.57
N LEU A 113 24.38 4.35 -13.14
CA LEU A 113 24.83 5.75 -13.31
C LEU A 113 26.14 6.03 -12.54
N LEU A 114 26.26 5.52 -11.30
CA LEU A 114 27.49 5.62 -10.51
C LEU A 114 28.64 4.83 -11.14
N LEU A 115 28.41 3.63 -11.66
CA LEU A 115 29.43 2.86 -12.38
C LEU A 115 29.85 3.55 -13.69
N PHE A 116 28.91 4.18 -14.42
CA PHE A 116 29.23 4.99 -15.60
C PHE A 116 30.16 6.16 -15.28
N SER A 117 30.01 6.78 -14.10
CA SER A 117 30.88 7.88 -13.64
C SER A 117 32.30 7.43 -13.26
N VAL A 118 32.49 6.15 -12.91
CA VAL A 118 33.80 5.57 -12.53
C VAL A 118 34.55 4.96 -13.72
N ILE A 119 33.84 4.49 -14.76
CA ILE A 119 34.43 3.76 -15.89
C ILE A 119 34.76 4.67 -17.10
N LEU A 120 34.07 5.80 -17.29
CA LEU A 120 34.34 6.67 -18.45
C LEU A 120 35.15 7.91 -18.06
N PRO A 121 36.34 8.12 -18.68
CA PRO A 121 37.14 9.31 -18.45
C PRO A 121 36.37 10.55 -18.92
N LYS A 122 36.54 11.61 -18.13
CA LYS A 122 35.90 12.92 -18.13
C LYS A 122 36.26 13.78 -19.37
N GLU A 123 36.11 13.26 -20.58
CA GLU A 123 36.61 13.94 -21.80
C GLU A 123 35.69 13.90 -23.04
N ASN A 124 34.41 13.56 -22.92
CA ASN A 124 33.48 13.65 -24.05
C ASN A 124 32.25 14.53 -23.73
N GLU A 125 32.18 15.70 -24.38
CA GLU A 125 31.05 16.65 -24.34
C GLU A 125 29.68 16.01 -24.66
N SER A 126 29.68 14.86 -25.34
CA SER A 126 28.47 14.13 -25.72
C SER A 126 27.68 13.51 -24.56
N TYR A 127 28.31 13.23 -23.41
CA TYR A 127 27.63 12.57 -22.28
C TYR A 127 26.80 13.54 -21.43
N ASN A 128 27.21 14.81 -21.34
CA ASN A 128 26.51 15.82 -20.56
C ASN A 128 25.13 16.16 -21.15
N ALA A 129 24.96 16.03 -22.48
CA ALA A 129 23.68 16.23 -23.15
C ALA A 129 22.64 15.14 -22.79
N ILE A 130 23.07 13.88 -22.65
CA ILE A 130 22.18 12.74 -22.37
C ILE A 130 21.71 12.72 -20.90
N LEU A 131 22.56 13.18 -19.98
CA LEU A 131 22.20 13.34 -18.56
C LEU A 131 21.20 14.50 -18.35
N ALA A 132 21.27 15.56 -19.15
CA ALA A 132 20.34 16.69 -19.08
C ALA A 132 18.92 16.34 -19.54
N GLU A 133 18.77 15.40 -20.50
CA GLU A 133 17.45 14.97 -21.01
C GLU A 133 16.74 13.94 -20.11
N SER A 134 17.49 13.19 -19.31
CA SER A 134 16.91 12.08 -18.54
C SER A 134 16.34 12.51 -17.18
N TRP A 135 16.85 13.57 -16.55
CA TRP A 135 16.44 13.98 -15.20
C TRP A 135 16.42 15.52 -15.03
N PRO A 136 15.33 16.22 -15.42
CA PRO A 136 15.27 17.69 -15.32
C PRO A 136 15.26 18.23 -13.87
N GLY A 137 15.09 17.37 -12.86
CA GLY A 137 14.96 17.76 -11.45
C GLY A 137 16.27 17.86 -10.63
N LEU A 138 17.37 17.25 -11.07
CA LEU A 138 18.66 17.26 -10.33
C LEU A 138 19.61 18.40 -10.73
N ALA A 139 19.28 19.14 -11.79
CA ALA A 139 20.11 20.25 -12.28
C ALA A 139 20.18 21.44 -11.28
N LEU A 140 19.18 21.60 -10.41
CA LEU A 140 19.17 22.66 -9.39
C LEU A 140 20.12 22.37 -8.21
N ASP A 141 20.23 21.11 -7.77
CA ASP A 141 21.11 20.76 -6.65
C ASP A 141 22.60 20.80 -7.03
N TRP A 142 22.95 20.35 -8.23
CA TRP A 142 24.34 20.41 -8.71
C TRP A 142 24.79 21.82 -9.08
N GLY A 143 23.85 22.71 -9.46
CA GLY A 143 24.14 24.13 -9.69
C GLY A 143 24.49 24.89 -8.41
N ILE A 144 23.84 24.57 -7.29
CA ILE A 144 24.10 25.19 -5.98
C ILE A 144 25.47 24.75 -5.44
N MET A 145 25.81 23.46 -5.54
CA MET A 145 27.12 22.95 -5.13
C MET A 145 28.31 23.56 -5.90
N TRP A 146 28.10 23.96 -7.17
CA TRP A 146 29.16 24.57 -7.98
C TRP A 146 29.44 26.04 -7.63
N ILE A 147 28.45 26.75 -7.08
CA ILE A 147 28.59 28.16 -6.68
C ILE A 147 29.26 28.26 -5.30
N GLU A 148 28.94 27.38 -4.35
CA GLU A 148 29.57 27.40 -3.01
C GLU A 148 31.03 26.94 -3.01
N ALA A 149 31.49 26.18 -4.02
CA ALA A 149 32.88 25.75 -4.13
C ALA A 149 33.83 26.79 -4.74
N ASN A 150 33.30 27.92 -5.25
CA ASN A 150 34.07 28.97 -5.93
C ASN A 150 33.86 30.38 -5.32
N LEU A 151 33.42 30.46 -4.06
CA LEU A 151 33.45 31.68 -3.25
C LEU A 151 34.35 31.53 -2.02
#